data_AF-A0A916DT54-F1
#
_entry.id   AF-A0A916DT54-F1
#
_cell.length_a   1.000
_cell.length_b   1.000
_cell.length_c   1.000
_cell.angle_alpha   90.00
_cell.angle_beta   90.00
_cell.angle_gamma   90.00
#
_symmetry.space_group_name_H-M   'P 1'
#
loop_
_entity.id
_entity.type
_entity.pdbx_description
1 polymer ?
#
loop_
_entity_poly.entity_id
_entity_poly.type
_entity_poly.pdbx_seq_one_letter_code
_entity_poly.pdbx_strand_id
1 'polypeptide(L)' 'MKKTESSLLGGGIVTLFIFAYGLKANRGWKYWVFSMIFIAGAGYRIGYALGEDEPEQKPAPSDALEVIERNL' A
#
# COMPACT_ATOMS: atom_id res chain seq x y z
N MET A 1 8.16 -0.31 -8.44
CA MET A 1 7.11 -1.19 -7.84
C MET A 1 5.83 -0.40 -7.78
N LYS A 2 4.69 -1.03 -8.12
CA LYS A 2 3.40 -0.34 -8.12
C LYS A 2 3.06 0.20 -6.73
N LYS A 3 2.35 1.31 -6.64
CA LYS A 3 1.92 1.90 -5.35
C LYS A 3 1.27 0.88 -4.41
N THR A 4 0.42 0.01 -4.95
CA THR A 4 -0.26 -1.03 -4.17
C THR A 4 0.73 -2.04 -3.59
N GLU A 5 1.69 -2.50 -4.40
CA GLU A 5 2.73 -3.45 -3.97
C GLU A 5 3.67 -2.82 -2.94
N SER A 6 4.14 -1.58 -3.18
CA SER A 6 4.97 -0.86 -2.22
C SER A 6 4.22 -0.56 -0.91
N SER A 7 2.92 -0.28 -0.97
CA SER A 7 2.09 -0.08 0.23
C SER A 7 1.98 -1.33 1.09
N LEU A 8 1.77 -2.49 0.45
CA LEU A 8 1.68 -3.78 1.13
C LEU A 8 3.02 -4.14 1.78
N LEU A 9 4.11 -3.90 1.05
CA LEU A 9 5.47 -4.16 1.51
C LEU A 9 5.86 -3.23 2.67
N GLY A 10 5.53 -1.94 2.58
CA GLY A 10 5.72 -0.97 3.66
C GLY A 10 4.92 -1.32 4.92
N GLY A 11 3.64 -1.71 4.76
CA GLY A 11 2.81 -2.21 5.86
C GLY A 11 3.39 -3.46 6.52
N GLY A 12 3.87 -4.41 5.72
CA GLY A 12 4.50 -5.64 6.20
C GLY A 12 5.79 -5.38 6.99
N ILE A 13 6.67 -4.52 6.48
CA ILE A 13 7.93 -4.15 7.15
C ILE A 13 7.67 -3.48 8.50
N VAL A 14 6.74 -2.52 8.55
CA VAL A 14 6.40 -1.83 9.80
C VAL A 14 5.80 -2.80 10.81
N THR A 15 4.94 -3.72 10.37
CA THR A 15 4.39 -4.80 11.20
C THR A 15 5.49 -5.68 11.79
N LEU A 16 6.47 -6.08 10.98
CA LEU A 16 7.63 -6.85 11.43
C LEU A 16 8.46 -6.10 12.48
N PHE A 17 8.69 -4.80 12.31
CA PHE A 17 9.41 -4.00 13.30
C PHE A 17 8.66 -3.89 14.63
N ILE A 18 7.35 -3.69 14.59
CA ILE A 18 6.49 -3.70 15.78
C ILE A 18 6.63 -5.04 16.53
N PHE A 19 6.61 -6.15 15.80
CA PHE A 19 6.76 -7.48 16.37
C PHE A 19 8.15 -7.71 16.97
N ALA A 20 9.20 -7.40 16.22
CA ALA A 20 10.58 -7.54 16.67
C ALA A 20 10.85 -6.73 17.94
N TYR A 21 10.37 -5.49 18.00
CA TYR A 21 10.48 -4.66 19.21
C TYR A 21 9.63 -5.21 20.36
N GLY A 22 8.40 -5.64 20.08
CA GLY A 22 7.48 -6.20 21.08
C GLY A 22 8.04 -7.45 21.77
N LEU A 23 8.65 -8.34 20.99
CA LEU A 23 9.35 -9.53 21.48
C LEU A 23 10.60 -9.14 22.27
N LYS A 24 11.47 -8.28 21.73
CA LYS A 24 12.72 -7.86 22.38
C LYS A 24 12.48 -7.18 23.72
N ALA A 25 11.47 -6.33 23.82
CA ALA A 25 11.16 -5.56 25.03
C ALA A 25 10.15 -6.25 25.95
N ASN A 26 9.79 -7.51 25.67
CA ASN A 26 8.83 -8.32 26.41
C ASN A 26 7.53 -7.56 26.74
N ARG A 27 6.96 -6.91 25.72
CA ARG A 27 5.80 -6.02 25.87
C ARG A 27 4.51 -6.83 26.02
N GLY A 28 3.65 -6.39 26.94
CA GLY A 28 2.36 -7.04 27.21
C GLY A 28 1.26 -6.71 26.19
N TRP A 29 0.10 -7.35 26.34
CA TRP A 29 -1.04 -7.33 25.39
C TRP A 29 -1.45 -5.93 24.90
N LYS A 30 -1.41 -4.91 25.77
CA LYS A 30 -1.76 -3.52 25.42
C LYS A 30 -0.89 -3.00 24.27
N TYR A 31 0.42 -3.26 24.31
CA TYR A 31 1.33 -2.84 23.24
C TYR A 31 0.93 -3.43 21.91
N TRP A 32 0.59 -4.73 21.87
CA TRP A 32 0.21 -5.42 20.65
C TRP A 32 -1.05 -4.81 20.01
N VAL A 33 -2.06 -4.51 20.83
CA VAL A 33 -3.31 -3.89 20.37
C VAL A 33 -3.08 -2.45 19.88
N PHE A 34 -2.42 -1.60 20.68
CA PHE A 34 -2.15 -0.21 20.28
C PHE A 34 -1.26 -0.13 19.03
N SER A 35 -0.25 -0.99 18.93
CA SER A 35 0.67 -0.94 17.79
C SER A 35 0.00 -1.37 16.49
N MET A 36 -0.88 -2.38 16.53
CA MET A 36 -1.63 -2.80 15.34
C MET A 36 -2.63 -1.73 14.87
N ILE A 37 -3.30 -1.03 15.80
CA ILE A 37 -4.28 0.00 15.43
C ILE A 37 -3.60 1.26 14.87
N PHE A 38 -2.51 1.72 15.48
CA PHE A 38 -1.95 3.04 15.19
C PHE A 38 -0.73 3.02 14.25
N ILE A 39 0.09 1.97 14.29
CA ILE A 39 1.42 1.98 13.64
C ILE A 39 1.40 1.23 12.31
N ALA A 40 0.64 0.13 12.20
CA ALA A 40 0.55 -0.63 10.94
C ALA A 40 0.06 0.23 9.76
N GLY A 41 -0.91 1.12 10.00
CA GLY A 41 -1.42 2.06 8.98
C GLY A 41 -0.39 3.07 8.48
N ALA A 42 0.61 3.44 9.30
CA ALA A 42 1.70 4.31 8.86
C ALA A 42 2.58 3.64 7.81
N GLY A 43 2.84 2.33 7.95
CA GLY A 43 3.61 1.56 6.97
C GLY A 43 2.94 1.51 5.59
N TYR A 44 1.62 1.36 5.55
CA TYR A 44 0.85 1.40 4.30
C TYR A 44 0.96 2.76 3.61
N ARG A 45 0.80 3.87 4.36
CA ARG A 45 0.89 5.22 3.79
C ARG A 45 2.29 5.55 3.29
N ILE A 46 3.33 5.17 4.04
CA ILE A 46 4.72 5.37 3.64
C ILE A 46 5.03 4.54 2.38
N GLY A 47 4.63 3.27 2.37
CA GLY A 47 4.82 2.41 1.20
C GLY A 47 4.07 2.90 -0.04
N TYR A 48 2.86 3.44 0.11
CA TYR A 48 2.11 4.04 -0.98
C TYR A 48 2.79 5.32 -1.52
N ALA A 49 3.29 6.18 -0.63
CA ALA A 49 3.99 7.41 -1.00
C ALA A 49 5.33 7.15 -1.70
N LEU A 50 6.00 6.04 -1.37
CA LEU A 50 7.26 5.61 -1.99
C LEU A 50 7.06 4.75 -3.25
N GLY A 51 5.83 4.34 -3.53
CA GLY A 51 5.51 3.57 -4.73
C GLY A 51 5.46 4.46 -5.97
N GLU A 52 5.88 3.89 -7.10
CA GLU A 52 5.79 4.57 -8.39
C GLU A 52 4.33 4.61 -8.84
N ASP A 53 3.88 5.75 -9.35
CA ASP A 53 2.59 5.89 -10.01
C ASP A 53 2.47 4.86 -11.15
N GLU A 54 1.30 4.24 -11.28
CA GLU A 54 1.05 3.37 -12.42
C GLU A 54 1.17 4.19 -13.71
N PRO A 55 1.86 3.69 -14.75
CA PRO A 55 1.82 4.36 -16.04
C PRO A 55 0.35 4.43 -16.47
N GLU A 56 -0.13 5.63 -16.81
CA GLU A 56 -1.46 5.85 -17.36
C GLU A 56 -1.76 4.75 -18.36
N GLN A 57 -2.79 3.95 -18.06
CA GLN A 57 -3.26 2.92 -18.95
C GLN A 57 -3.76 3.64 -20.20
N LYS A 58 -2.90 3.73 -21.22
CA LYS A 58 -3.26 4.23 -22.54
C LYS A 58 -4.52 3.45 -22.97
N PRO A 59 -5.65 4.12 -23.26
CA PRO A 59 -6.86 3.40 -23.65
C PRO A 59 -6.52 2.49 -24.82
N ALA A 60 -7.01 1.26 -24.76
CA ALA A 60 -6.84 0.33 -25.86
C ALA A 60 -7.45 0.98 -27.11
N PRO A 61 -6.83 0.85 -28.29
CA PRO A 61 -7.31 1.51 -29.50
C PRO A 61 -8.75 1.10 -29.89
N SER A 62 -9.29 0.00 -29.36
CA SER A 62 -10.71 -0.36 -29.55
C SER A 62 -11.67 0.65 -28.92
N ASP A 63 -11.34 1.17 -27.74
CA ASP A 63 -12.21 2.09 -27.00
C ASP A 63 -12.21 3.48 -27.64
N ALA A 64 -11.11 3.84 -28.32
CA ALA A 64 -11.02 5.06 -29.11
C ALA A 64 -11.86 5.00 -30.41
N LEU A 65 -11.95 3.82 -31.03
CA LEU A 65 -12.76 3.61 -32.24
C LEU A 65 -14.26 3.62 -31.92
N GLU A 66 -14.67 3.02 -30.81
CA GLU A 66 -16.07 2.98 -30.39
C GLU A 66 -16.61 4.39 -30.07
N VAL A 67 -15.77 5.28 -29.52
CA VAL A 67 -16.12 6.70 -29.28
C VAL A 67 -16.21 7.49 -30.59
N ILE A 68 -15.42 7.16 -31.60
CA ILE A 68 -15.50 7.79 -32.93
C ILE A 68 -16.77 7.33 -33.65
N GLU A 69 -17.10 6.04 -33.61
CA GLU A 69 -18.33 5.49 -34.22
C GLU A 69 -19.60 6.02 -33.54
N ARG A 70 -19.58 6.29 -32.23
CA ARG A 70 -20.75 6.81 -31.51
C ARG A 70 -21.04 8.30 -31.75
N ASN A 71 -20.11 9.03 -32.37
CA ASN A 71 -20.20 10.47 -32.64
C ASN A 71 -20.26 10.81 -34.14
N LEU A 72 -20.39 9.78 -34.98
CA LEU A 72 -20.59 9.85 -36.43
C LEU A 72 -22.07 9.52 -36.77
#